data_AF-A0A679JBF9-F1
#
_entry.id   AF-A0A679JBF9-F1
#
_cell.length_a   1.000
_cell.length_b   1.000
_cell.length_c   1.000
_cell.angle_alpha   90.00
_cell.angle_beta   90.00
_cell.angle_gamma   90.00
#
_symmetry.space_group_name_H-M   'P 1'
#
loop_
_entity.id
_entity.type
_entity.pdbx_description
1 polymer ?
#
loop_
_entity_poly.entity_id
_entity_poly.type
_entity_poly.pdbx_seq_one_letter_code
_entity_poly.pdbx_strand_id
1 'polypeptide(L)'
;MERPGPAGECPNWVGVRIEDGRQSLVTLPNWSGRAMRAARVTSRLSLSDPDATEHPWSTVLQVACGVEAFINAVEHFIARSGLERWGHIEFPARTADADPEHQGSTVKRWAGIAAALFGPEWPKSMRLEDLDSLMALRNTLVHFKGDHEERIAPVALKEPAMLRRFKGCFEMRDPPRPWIDRVLTPGLATWAVDLGDGLIAAFRNSWQEQLDRIAIENLDWDREEEERLAKAAD
;
A
#
# COMPACT_ATOMS: atom_id res chain seq x y z
N MET A 1 -1.43 -25.65 -5.14
CA MET A 1 -1.54 -24.20 -4.87
C MET A 1 -0.55 -23.88 -3.76
N GLU A 2 0.46 -23.07 -4.03
CA GLU A 2 1.35 -22.60 -2.97
C GLU A 2 0.57 -21.61 -2.09
N ARG A 3 0.66 -21.79 -0.77
CA ARG A 3 0.13 -20.79 0.17
C ARG A 3 0.98 -19.52 0.03
N PRO A 4 0.39 -18.33 0.12
CA PRO A 4 1.16 -17.10 0.21
C PRO A 4 2.21 -17.25 1.31
N GLY A 5 3.43 -16.72 1.08
CA GLY A 5 4.45 -16.69 2.12
C GLY A 5 3.97 -15.90 3.35
N PRO A 6 4.70 -15.93 4.48
CA PRO A 6 4.32 -15.25 5.72
C PRO A 6 4.12 -13.73 5.58
N ALA A 7 4.63 -13.11 4.52
CA ALA A 7 4.37 -11.72 4.17
C ALA A 7 3.18 -11.53 3.19
N GLY A 8 2.42 -12.57 2.86
CA GLY A 8 1.38 -12.54 1.82
C GLY A 8 1.93 -12.50 0.38
N GLU A 9 3.20 -12.88 0.19
CA GLU A 9 3.81 -12.96 -1.14
C GLU A 9 3.26 -14.20 -1.87
N CYS A 10 2.30 -14.00 -2.76
CA CYS A 10 2.03 -14.95 -3.83
C CYS A 10 2.80 -14.48 -5.08
N PRO A 11 3.54 -15.32 -5.81
CA PRO A 11 4.27 -14.88 -7.00
C PRO A 11 3.33 -14.26 -8.05
N ASN A 12 2.08 -14.76 -8.09
CA ASN A 12 0.98 -14.23 -8.88
C ASN A 12 -0.35 -14.43 -8.15
N TRP A 13 -1.34 -13.61 -8.47
CA TRP A 13 -2.73 -13.89 -8.10
C TRP A 13 -3.37 -14.74 -9.19
N VAL A 14 -4.01 -15.85 -8.83
CA VAL A 14 -4.61 -16.78 -9.79
C VAL A 14 -6.12 -16.87 -9.54
N GLY A 15 -6.92 -16.75 -10.59
CA GLY A 15 -8.36 -16.93 -10.57
C GLY A 15 -8.84 -17.89 -11.65
N VAL A 16 -10.05 -18.40 -11.46
CA VAL A 16 -10.75 -19.22 -12.46
C VAL A 16 -11.95 -18.43 -12.95
N ARG A 17 -12.06 -18.25 -14.26
CA ARG A 17 -13.24 -17.68 -14.92
C ARG A 17 -13.98 -18.76 -15.69
N ILE A 18 -15.30 -18.64 -15.77
CA ILE A 18 -16.12 -19.48 -16.63
C ILE A 18 -16.71 -18.58 -17.70
N GLU A 19 -16.28 -18.77 -18.95
CA GLU A 19 -16.74 -18.02 -20.12
C GLU A 19 -17.26 -19.04 -21.14
N ASP A 20 -18.54 -18.94 -21.52
CA ASP A 20 -19.21 -19.84 -22.46
C ASP A 20 -19.06 -21.34 -22.13
N GLY A 21 -19.13 -21.68 -20.83
CA GLY A 21 -18.96 -23.05 -20.34
C GLY A 21 -17.51 -23.55 -20.34
N ARG A 22 -16.52 -22.71 -20.67
CA ARG A 22 -15.09 -23.03 -20.58
C ARG A 22 -14.47 -22.40 -19.35
N GLN A 23 -13.63 -23.17 -18.66
CA GLN A 23 -12.83 -22.67 -17.55
C GLN A 23 -11.53 -22.04 -18.08
N SER A 24 -11.32 -20.77 -17.76
CA SER A 24 -10.12 -20.00 -18.09
C SER A 24 -9.36 -19.68 -16.80
N LEU A 25 -8.06 -19.98 -16.77
CA LEU A 25 -7.18 -19.56 -15.69
C LEU A 25 -6.65 -18.16 -15.98
N VAL A 26 -6.84 -17.24 -15.04
CA VAL A 26 -6.36 -15.85 -15.14
C VAL A 26 -5.31 -15.61 -14.08
N THR A 27 -4.19 -14.98 -14.46
CA THR A 27 -3.11 -14.64 -13.55
C THR A 27 -2.82 -13.15 -13.58
N LEU A 28 -2.64 -12.53 -12.42
CA LEU A 28 -2.14 -11.16 -12.29
C LEU A 28 -0.75 -11.19 -11.66
N PRO A 29 0.26 -10.55 -12.28
CA PRO A 29 1.59 -10.48 -11.69
C PRO A 29 1.57 -9.71 -10.37
N ASN A 30 2.33 -10.17 -9.38
CA ASN A 30 2.49 -9.48 -8.09
C ASN A 30 3.44 -8.27 -8.22
N TRP A 31 2.95 -7.19 -8.85
CA TRP A 31 3.73 -5.97 -9.07
C TRP A 31 4.15 -5.28 -7.77
N SER A 32 3.28 -5.26 -6.75
CA SER A 32 3.60 -4.66 -5.45
C SER A 32 4.75 -5.38 -4.77
N GLY A 33 4.72 -6.72 -4.73
CA GLY A 33 5.80 -7.53 -4.16
C GLY A 33 7.12 -7.38 -4.93
N ARG A 34 7.09 -7.30 -6.26
CA ARG A 34 8.29 -7.07 -7.08
C ARG A 34 8.92 -5.71 -6.80
N ALA A 35 8.11 -4.65 -6.76
CA ALA A 35 8.59 -3.30 -6.52
C ALA A 35 9.13 -3.15 -5.08
N MET A 36 8.43 -3.65 -4.06
CA MET A 36 8.92 -3.62 -2.68
C MET A 36 10.20 -4.44 -2.50
N ARG A 37 10.34 -5.58 -3.19
CA ARG A 37 11.59 -6.35 -3.20
C ARG A 37 12.74 -5.55 -3.80
N ALA A 38 12.51 -4.88 -4.94
CA ALA A 38 13.50 -4.01 -5.55
C ALA A 38 13.87 -2.85 -4.61
N ALA A 39 12.89 -2.21 -3.97
CA ALA A 39 13.12 -1.16 -2.97
C ALA A 39 14.03 -1.63 -1.83
N ARG A 40 13.79 -2.81 -1.25
CA ARG A 40 14.64 -3.37 -0.18
C ARG A 40 16.07 -3.67 -0.64
N VAL A 41 16.26 -4.08 -1.90
CA VAL A 41 17.60 -4.29 -2.46
C VAL A 41 18.31 -2.94 -2.59
N THR A 42 17.66 -1.95 -3.20
CA THR A 42 18.25 -0.63 -3.42
C THR A 42 18.49 0.13 -2.11
N SER A 43 17.61 -0.01 -1.12
CA SER A 43 17.81 0.52 0.23
C SER A 43 19.09 -0.02 0.86
N ARG A 44 19.36 -1.33 0.73
CA ARG A 44 20.63 -1.91 1.20
C ARG A 44 21.85 -1.37 0.47
N LEU A 45 21.75 -1.09 -0.84
CA LEU A 45 22.83 -0.46 -1.60
C LEU A 45 23.13 0.97 -1.11
N SER A 46 22.11 1.70 -0.63
CA SER A 46 22.35 3.03 -0.05
C SER A 46 23.21 3.00 1.23
N LEU A 47 23.27 1.87 1.94
CA LEU A 47 24.14 1.73 3.11
C LEU A 47 25.60 1.49 2.72
N SER A 48 25.87 0.90 1.55
CA SER A 48 27.24 0.68 1.06
C SER A 48 27.86 1.93 0.42
N ASP A 49 27.04 2.85 -0.06
CA ASP A 49 27.46 4.16 -0.55
C ASP A 49 26.54 5.25 0.04
N PRO A 50 26.83 5.77 1.24
CA PRO A 50 26.00 6.76 1.92
C PRO A 50 25.95 8.13 1.24
N ASP A 51 26.92 8.44 0.38
CA ASP A 51 27.02 9.72 -0.32
C ASP A 51 26.25 9.71 -1.65
N ALA A 52 26.06 8.53 -2.25
CA ALA A 52 25.19 8.32 -3.41
C ALA A 52 23.75 8.81 -3.17
N THR A 53 23.18 9.47 -4.18
CA THR A 53 21.79 9.98 -4.14
C THR A 53 20.84 9.11 -4.98
N GLU A 54 21.37 8.32 -5.90
CA GLU A 54 20.64 7.43 -6.79
C GLU A 54 19.95 6.28 -6.06
N HIS A 55 20.56 5.75 -5.00
CA HIS A 55 20.00 4.62 -4.26
C HIS A 55 18.79 5.04 -3.41
N PRO A 56 18.85 6.10 -2.58
CA PRO A 56 17.67 6.60 -1.87
C PRO A 56 16.56 7.04 -2.81
N TRP A 57 16.89 7.73 -3.91
CA TRP A 57 15.92 8.13 -4.92
C TRP A 57 15.21 6.90 -5.53
N SER A 58 15.97 5.95 -6.03
CA SER A 58 15.42 4.73 -6.63
C SER A 58 14.57 3.94 -5.64
N THR A 59 14.95 3.93 -4.36
CA THR A 59 14.17 3.30 -3.29
C THR A 59 12.80 3.97 -3.13
N VAL A 60 12.75 5.31 -3.04
CA VAL A 60 11.49 6.07 -2.96
C VAL A 60 10.56 5.77 -4.14
N LEU A 61 11.11 5.72 -5.37
CA LEU A 61 10.31 5.40 -6.55
C LEU A 61 9.72 3.99 -6.47
N GLN A 62 10.54 3.00 -6.11
CA GLN A 62 10.09 1.60 -6.03
C GLN A 62 9.06 1.39 -4.93
N VAL A 63 9.22 2.02 -3.76
CA VAL A 63 8.21 1.97 -2.68
C VAL A 63 6.90 2.59 -3.15
N ALA A 64 6.93 3.79 -3.74
CA ALA A 64 5.73 4.45 -4.24
C ALA A 64 4.99 3.57 -5.27
N CYS A 65 5.71 3.02 -6.25
CA CYS A 65 5.17 2.07 -7.22
C CYS A 65 4.59 0.81 -6.55
N GLY A 66 5.26 0.29 -5.51
CA GLY A 66 4.81 -0.89 -4.78
C GLY A 66 3.48 -0.67 -4.05
N VAL A 67 3.35 0.46 -3.36
CA VAL A 67 2.12 0.85 -2.67
C VAL A 67 0.99 1.10 -3.67
N GLU A 68 1.24 1.85 -4.74
CA GLU A 68 0.24 2.10 -5.79
C GLU A 68 -0.23 0.81 -6.48
N ALA A 69 0.71 -0.09 -6.80
CA ALA A 69 0.36 -1.39 -7.37
C ALA A 69 -0.47 -2.24 -6.41
N PHE A 70 -0.23 -2.13 -5.09
CA PHE A 70 -1.03 -2.82 -4.09
C PHE A 70 -2.46 -2.27 -4.05
N ILE A 71 -2.62 -0.94 -3.98
CA ILE A 71 -3.94 -0.27 -4.06
C ILE A 71 -4.70 -0.72 -5.30
N ASN A 72 -4.08 -0.62 -6.47
CA ASN A 72 -4.69 -0.99 -7.74
C ASN A 72 -5.15 -2.45 -7.75
N ALA A 73 -4.35 -3.35 -7.19
CA ALA A 73 -4.71 -4.76 -7.08
C ALA A 73 -5.93 -4.96 -6.18
N VAL A 74 -5.95 -4.31 -5.02
CA VAL A 74 -7.08 -4.39 -4.09
C VAL A 74 -8.35 -3.82 -4.72
N GLU A 75 -8.30 -2.63 -5.32
CA GLU A 75 -9.46 -2.05 -6.04
C GLU A 75 -9.97 -2.99 -7.13
N HIS A 76 -9.05 -3.60 -7.90
CA HIS A 76 -9.42 -4.56 -8.93
C HIS A 76 -10.18 -5.76 -8.35
N PHE A 77 -9.72 -6.30 -7.22
CA PHE A 77 -10.40 -7.42 -6.56
C PHE A 77 -11.77 -7.03 -6.01
N ILE A 78 -11.89 -5.87 -5.35
CA ILE A 78 -13.18 -5.37 -4.84
C ILE A 78 -14.16 -5.08 -5.98
N ALA A 79 -13.69 -4.49 -7.08
CA ALA A 79 -14.57 -4.19 -8.21
C ALA A 79 -15.13 -5.44 -8.88
N ARG A 80 -14.43 -6.58 -8.79
CA ARG A 80 -14.86 -7.86 -9.36
C ARG A 80 -15.54 -8.79 -8.35
N SER A 81 -15.45 -8.50 -7.06
CA SER A 81 -16.15 -9.28 -6.04
C SER A 81 -17.67 -9.09 -6.19
N GLY A 82 -18.36 -10.16 -6.58
CA GLY A 82 -19.78 -10.16 -6.92
C GLY A 82 -20.10 -10.56 -8.37
N LEU A 83 -19.10 -10.56 -9.27
CA LEU A 83 -19.26 -10.98 -10.67
C LEU A 83 -18.46 -12.24 -11.03
N GLU A 84 -17.37 -12.51 -10.33
CA GLU A 84 -16.48 -13.66 -10.57
C GLU A 84 -16.12 -14.34 -9.23
N ARG A 85 -16.07 -15.68 -9.22
CA ARG A 85 -15.60 -16.44 -8.04
C ARG A 85 -14.07 -16.48 -8.00
N TRP A 86 -13.49 -15.66 -7.13
CA TRP A 86 -12.05 -15.67 -6.83
C TRP A 86 -11.81 -16.41 -5.51
N GLY A 87 -11.72 -17.75 -5.58
CA GLY A 87 -11.65 -18.59 -4.37
C GLY A 87 -12.99 -18.66 -3.63
N HIS A 88 -12.95 -18.98 -2.33
CA HIS A 88 -14.12 -19.18 -1.46
C HIS A 88 -14.53 -17.94 -0.66
N ILE A 89 -13.90 -16.79 -0.89
CA ILE A 89 -14.07 -15.62 -0.03
C ILE A 89 -15.22 -14.77 -0.55
N GLU A 90 -16.27 -14.66 0.26
CA GLU A 90 -17.31 -13.65 0.08
C GLU A 90 -16.77 -12.30 0.55
N PHE A 91 -16.76 -11.31 -0.35
CA PHE A 91 -16.39 -9.96 0.03
C PHE A 91 -17.61 -9.29 0.68
N PRO A 92 -17.43 -8.51 1.76
CA PRO A 92 -18.53 -7.71 2.29
C PRO A 92 -19.12 -6.86 1.17
N ALA A 93 -20.44 -6.91 1.03
CA ALA A 93 -21.15 -6.26 -0.06
C ALA A 93 -20.73 -4.79 -0.14
N ARG A 94 -20.21 -4.41 -1.30
CA ARG A 94 -19.77 -3.05 -1.60
C ARG A 94 -20.92 -2.09 -1.27
N THR A 95 -20.71 -1.12 -0.38
CA THR A 95 -21.66 -0.01 -0.24
C THR A 95 -21.73 0.67 -1.61
N ALA A 96 -22.92 0.70 -2.21
CA ALA A 96 -23.17 0.99 -3.61
C ALA A 96 -22.67 2.36 -4.12
N ASP A 97 -22.23 3.25 -3.22
CA ASP A 97 -21.87 4.64 -3.52
C ASP A 97 -20.37 4.90 -3.77
N ALA A 98 -19.52 3.86 -3.77
CA ALA A 98 -18.09 4.04 -4.01
C ALA A 98 -17.72 3.83 -5.50
N ASP A 99 -18.00 4.84 -6.32
CA ASP A 99 -17.54 4.92 -7.72
C ASP A 99 -15.99 5.02 -7.77
N PRO A 100 -15.27 4.02 -8.32
CA PRO A 100 -13.82 3.98 -8.31
C PRO A 100 -13.19 4.86 -9.42
N GLU A 101 -13.99 5.61 -10.21
CA GLU A 101 -13.47 6.45 -11.29
C GLU A 101 -12.88 7.80 -10.85
N HIS A 102 -12.72 8.06 -9.56
CA HIS A 102 -12.12 9.31 -9.10
C HIS A 102 -10.59 9.25 -9.04
N GLN A 103 -9.97 9.98 -9.96
CA GLN A 103 -8.56 10.40 -10.02
C GLN A 103 -8.12 11.18 -8.75
N GLY A 104 -8.22 10.56 -7.57
CA GLY A 104 -7.79 11.10 -6.29
C GLY A 104 -6.31 10.80 -6.02
N SER A 105 -5.70 11.56 -5.08
CA SER A 105 -4.36 11.24 -4.60
C SER A 105 -4.29 9.82 -4.05
N THR A 106 -3.14 9.17 -4.16
CA THR A 106 -2.88 7.80 -3.67
C THR A 106 -3.32 7.62 -2.20
N VAL A 107 -3.18 8.66 -1.38
CA VAL A 107 -3.66 8.72 0.00
C VAL A 107 -5.18 8.58 0.11
N LYS A 108 -5.94 9.33 -0.70
CA LYS A 108 -7.41 9.27 -0.71
C LYS A 108 -7.91 7.90 -1.15
N ARG A 109 -7.26 7.31 -2.16
CA ARG A 109 -7.60 5.96 -2.64
C ARG A 109 -7.35 4.92 -1.57
N TRP A 110 -6.18 4.97 -0.93
CA TRP A 110 -5.85 4.10 0.19
C TRP A 110 -6.92 4.23 1.29
N ALA A 111 -7.23 5.45 1.74
CA ALA A 111 -8.24 5.72 2.76
C ALA A 111 -9.68 5.33 2.37
N GLY A 112 -10.03 5.43 1.09
CA GLY A 112 -11.36 5.04 0.60
C GLY A 112 -11.56 3.53 0.61
N ILE A 113 -10.59 2.78 0.10
CA ILE A 113 -10.61 1.30 0.11
C ILE A 113 -10.59 0.77 1.54
N ALA A 114 -9.71 1.35 2.35
CA ALA A 114 -9.60 1.15 3.78
C ALA A 114 -10.97 1.24 4.47
N ALA A 115 -11.63 2.38 4.33
CA ALA A 115 -12.92 2.63 4.94
C ALA A 115 -14.02 1.70 4.40
N ALA A 116 -14.00 1.40 3.10
CA ALA A 116 -14.98 0.53 2.47
C ALA A 116 -14.91 -0.92 2.96
N LEU A 117 -13.72 -1.45 3.21
CA LEU A 117 -13.54 -2.84 3.64
C LEU A 117 -13.59 -3.03 5.16
N PHE A 118 -13.11 -2.04 5.91
CA PHE A 118 -12.85 -2.20 7.34
C PHE A 118 -13.61 -1.21 8.22
N GLY A 119 -14.38 -0.31 7.61
CA GLY A 119 -15.10 0.77 8.28
C GLY A 119 -14.28 2.06 8.42
N PRO A 120 -14.94 3.20 8.66
CA PRO A 120 -14.32 4.53 8.66
C PRO A 120 -13.27 4.75 9.77
N GLU A 121 -13.30 3.92 10.81
CA GLU A 121 -12.39 3.98 11.95
C GLU A 121 -11.06 3.23 11.69
N TRP A 122 -10.92 2.62 10.51
CA TRP A 122 -9.81 1.74 10.19
C TRP A 122 -8.63 2.44 9.52
N PRO A 123 -7.42 2.20 10.06
CA PRO A 123 -7.03 2.33 11.46
C PRO A 123 -6.59 3.77 11.75
N LYS A 124 -6.94 4.31 12.94
CA LYS A 124 -6.53 5.67 13.36
C LYS A 124 -5.00 5.89 13.44
N SER A 125 -4.20 4.82 13.53
CA SER A 125 -2.74 4.87 13.62
C SER A 125 -2.03 4.81 12.27
N MET A 126 -2.75 4.96 11.16
CA MET A 126 -2.17 4.84 9.84
C MET A 126 -1.30 6.06 9.52
N ARG A 127 -0.08 5.81 9.04
CA ARG A 127 0.92 6.82 8.66
C ARG A 127 0.54 7.52 7.34
N LEU A 128 -0.71 8.01 7.22
CA LEU A 128 -1.24 8.61 5.98
C LEU A 128 -0.54 9.93 5.62
N GLU A 129 -0.14 10.71 6.63
CA GLU A 129 0.67 11.93 6.42
C GLU A 129 2.06 11.60 5.87
N ASP A 130 2.64 10.48 6.31
CA ASP A 130 3.90 9.98 5.77
C ASP A 130 3.72 9.45 4.34
N LEU A 131 2.61 8.78 4.05
CA LEU A 131 2.26 8.38 2.68
C LEU A 131 2.10 9.60 1.76
N ASP A 132 1.42 10.66 2.22
CA ASP A 132 1.32 11.92 1.48
C ASP A 132 2.70 12.52 1.21
N SER A 133 3.56 12.53 2.24
CA SER A 133 4.94 13.03 2.13
C SER A 133 5.79 12.21 1.17
N LEU A 134 5.67 10.88 1.19
CA LEU A 134 6.34 9.98 0.23
C LEU A 134 5.88 10.26 -1.21
N MET A 135 4.56 10.39 -1.43
CA MET A 135 4.01 10.63 -2.77
C MET A 135 4.35 12.02 -3.30
N ALA A 136 4.34 13.04 -2.43
CA ALA A 136 4.82 14.37 -2.75
C ALA A 136 6.30 14.35 -3.16
N LEU A 137 7.14 13.65 -2.39
CA LEU A 137 8.57 13.51 -2.70
C LEU A 137 8.80 12.78 -4.02
N ARG A 138 8.11 11.65 -4.26
CA ARG A 138 8.14 10.93 -5.54
C ARG A 138 7.80 11.86 -6.70
N ASN A 139 6.75 12.67 -6.58
CA ASN A 139 6.34 13.58 -7.65
C ASN A 139 7.40 14.65 -7.93
N THR A 140 8.04 15.18 -6.89
CA THR A 140 9.15 16.14 -7.08
C THR A 140 10.40 15.51 -7.66
N LEU A 141 10.69 14.24 -7.34
CA LEU A 141 11.83 13.50 -7.88
C LEU A 141 11.67 13.13 -9.37
N VAL A 142 10.43 12.95 -9.84
CA VAL A 142 10.15 12.52 -11.22
C VAL A 142 9.85 13.70 -12.15
N HIS A 143 9.30 14.79 -11.63
CA HIS A 143 8.89 15.93 -12.43
C HIS A 143 9.78 17.13 -12.15
N PHE A 144 10.62 17.49 -13.12
CA PHE A 144 11.28 18.78 -13.11
C PHE A 144 10.24 19.89 -13.20
N LYS A 145 10.21 20.77 -12.20
CA LYS A 145 9.45 22.01 -12.23
C LYS A 145 10.43 23.17 -12.08
N GLY A 146 10.28 24.19 -12.93
CA GLY A 146 11.19 25.33 -12.95
C GLY A 146 11.20 26.16 -11.65
N ASP A 147 10.23 25.96 -10.76
CA ASP A 147 10.16 26.55 -9.42
C ASP A 147 11.06 25.84 -8.38
N HIS A 148 11.83 24.83 -8.79
CA HIS A 148 12.81 24.14 -7.95
C HIS A 148 14.20 24.80 -7.93
N GLU A 149 14.36 25.95 -8.58
CA GLU A 149 15.59 26.75 -8.46
C GLU A 149 15.78 27.20 -7.00
N GLU A 150 16.89 26.77 -6.40
CA GLU A 150 17.22 27.06 -5.01
C GLU A 150 18.57 27.76 -4.90
N ARG A 151 18.61 28.84 -4.12
CA ARG A 151 19.87 29.47 -3.71
C ARG A 151 20.49 28.70 -2.54
N ILE A 152 21.54 27.93 -2.83
CA ILE A 152 22.28 27.15 -1.83
C ILE A 152 23.36 27.96 -1.09
N ALA A 153 23.83 29.07 -1.70
CA ALA A 153 24.82 29.96 -1.11
C ALA A 153 24.56 31.43 -1.53
N PRO A 154 24.45 32.39 -0.59
CA PRO A 154 24.28 32.17 0.85
C PRO A 154 22.98 31.38 1.12
N VAL A 155 23.01 30.54 2.16
CA VAL A 155 21.87 29.69 2.53
C VAL A 155 20.61 30.54 2.65
N ALA A 156 19.53 30.12 1.99
CA ALA A 156 18.27 30.83 2.05
C ALA A 156 17.76 30.90 3.50
N LEU A 157 17.25 32.08 3.90
CA LEU A 157 16.68 32.28 5.23
C LEU A 157 15.41 31.45 5.47
N LYS A 158 14.70 31.10 4.39
CA LYS A 158 13.45 30.33 4.45
C LYS A 158 13.74 28.88 4.09
N GLU A 159 13.44 27.97 5.01
CA GLU A 159 13.55 26.53 4.78
C GLU A 159 12.49 26.04 3.77
N PRO A 160 12.89 25.28 2.73
CA PRO A 160 11.97 24.61 1.81
C PRO A 160 10.87 23.82 2.52
N ALA A 161 9.64 23.89 2.00
CA ALA A 161 8.48 23.20 2.60
C ALA A 161 8.66 21.68 2.68
N MET A 162 9.34 21.08 1.70
CA MET A 162 9.61 19.65 1.67
C MET A 162 10.54 19.21 2.81
N LEU A 163 11.58 19.98 3.16
CA LEU A 163 12.45 19.63 4.29
C LEU A 163 11.69 19.57 5.61
N ARG A 164 10.73 20.49 5.79
CA ARG A 164 9.89 20.52 7.00
C ARG A 164 9.05 19.25 7.15
N ARG A 165 8.61 18.63 6.05
CA ARG A 165 7.83 17.38 6.08
C ARG A 165 8.61 16.18 6.61
N PHE A 166 9.94 16.17 6.42
CA PHE A 166 10.81 15.06 6.82
C PHE A 166 11.59 15.31 8.10
N LYS A 167 11.33 16.43 8.78
CA LYS A 167 12.05 16.80 9.99
C LYS A 167 11.77 15.78 11.10
N GLY A 168 12.82 15.12 11.58
CA GLY A 168 12.72 14.09 12.62
C GLY A 168 12.35 12.69 12.11
N CYS A 169 12.11 12.52 10.80
CA CYS A 169 11.89 11.20 10.21
C CYS A 169 13.20 10.42 10.04
N PHE A 170 14.28 11.13 9.69
CA PHE A 170 15.62 10.59 9.47
C PHE A 170 16.65 11.73 9.49
N GLU A 171 17.93 11.38 9.54
CA GLU A 171 19.02 12.35 9.43
C GLU A 171 19.19 12.83 7.97
N MET A 172 19.17 14.16 7.80
CA MET A 172 19.34 14.86 6.52
C MET A 172 20.78 15.38 6.37
N ARG A 173 21.27 15.54 5.14
CA ARG A 173 22.60 16.11 4.90
C ARG A 173 22.64 17.62 5.21
N ASP A 174 23.81 18.06 5.64
CA ASP A 174 24.08 19.46 5.95
C ASP A 174 24.16 20.37 4.71
N PRO A 175 23.80 21.65 4.82
CA PRO A 175 24.05 22.65 3.79
C PRO A 175 25.56 22.96 3.64
N PRO A 176 26.03 23.52 2.50
CA PRO A 176 25.26 24.03 1.37
C PRO A 176 25.02 22.96 0.30
N ARG A 177 23.76 22.55 0.13
CA ARG A 177 23.32 21.58 -0.88
C ARG A 177 21.88 21.89 -1.27
N PRO A 178 21.45 21.54 -2.50
CA PRO A 178 20.03 21.54 -2.84
C PRO A 178 19.24 20.72 -1.83
N TRP A 179 18.03 21.15 -1.48
CA TRP A 179 17.20 20.49 -0.48
C TRP A 179 16.92 19.02 -0.81
N ILE A 180 16.86 18.69 -2.10
CA ILE A 180 16.63 17.32 -2.58
C ILE A 180 17.81 16.43 -2.20
N ASP A 181 19.04 16.89 -2.41
CA ASP A 181 20.26 16.16 -2.03
C ASP A 181 20.42 16.07 -0.51
N ARG A 182 19.79 16.98 0.24
CA ARG A 182 19.76 16.91 1.70
C ARG A 182 18.84 15.80 2.21
N VAL A 183 17.73 15.51 1.53
CA VAL A 183 16.82 14.43 1.94
C VAL A 183 17.21 13.06 1.40
N LEU A 184 17.95 12.98 0.28
CA LEU A 184 18.29 11.71 -0.38
C LEU A 184 19.37 10.89 0.37
N THR A 185 19.12 10.51 1.62
CA THR A 185 20.04 9.78 2.50
C THR A 185 19.67 8.30 2.66
N PRO A 186 20.57 7.45 3.19
CA PRO A 186 20.22 6.07 3.53
C PRO A 186 19.09 5.98 4.56
N GLY A 187 18.97 6.99 5.43
CA GLY A 187 17.86 7.13 6.38
C GLY A 187 16.52 7.29 5.68
N LEU A 188 16.44 8.10 4.62
CA LEU A 188 15.23 8.19 3.78
C LEU A 188 14.89 6.85 3.12
N ALA A 189 15.90 6.15 2.58
CA ALA A 189 15.69 4.87 1.91
C ALA A 189 15.09 3.83 2.87
N THR A 190 15.60 3.77 4.09
CA THR A 190 15.10 2.89 5.16
C THR A 190 13.69 3.28 5.57
N TRP A 191 13.48 4.57 5.88
CA TRP A 191 12.17 5.11 6.25
C TRP A 191 11.09 4.82 5.20
N ALA A 192 11.41 4.94 3.91
CA ALA A 192 10.47 4.69 2.83
C ALA A 192 10.08 3.21 2.76
N VAL A 193 11.05 2.30 2.85
CA VAL A 193 10.78 0.85 2.88
C VAL A 193 9.89 0.50 4.07
N ASP A 194 10.23 0.98 5.27
CA ASP A 194 9.47 0.72 6.50
C ASP A 194 8.03 1.23 6.40
N LEU A 195 7.83 2.41 5.80
CA LEU A 195 6.50 2.96 5.54
C LEU A 195 5.70 2.06 4.59
N GLY A 196 6.28 1.67 3.45
CA GLY A 196 5.60 0.82 2.46
C GLY A 196 5.24 -0.55 3.01
N ASP A 197 6.18 -1.19 3.70
CA ASP A 197 5.96 -2.49 4.35
C ASP A 197 4.91 -2.38 5.46
N GLY A 198 4.98 -1.33 6.29
CA GLY A 198 4.01 -1.08 7.34
C GLY A 198 2.58 -0.88 6.83
N LEU A 199 2.39 -0.10 5.76
CA LEU A 199 1.06 0.13 5.16
C LEU A 199 0.47 -1.17 4.60
N ILE A 200 1.26 -1.92 3.81
CA ILE A 200 0.80 -3.17 3.20
C ILE A 200 0.52 -4.23 4.27
N ALA A 201 1.38 -4.35 5.28
CA ALA A 201 1.20 -5.29 6.38
C ALA A 201 -0.05 -4.95 7.21
N ALA A 202 -0.26 -3.68 7.56
CA ALA A 202 -1.46 -3.24 8.28
C ALA A 202 -2.74 -3.62 7.53
N PHE A 203 -2.77 -3.42 6.21
CA PHE A 203 -3.88 -3.86 5.37
C PHE A 203 -4.11 -5.37 5.45
N ARG A 204 -3.06 -6.16 5.21
CA ARG A 204 -3.15 -7.63 5.20
C ARG A 204 -3.59 -8.20 6.54
N ASN A 205 -3.05 -7.69 7.65
CA ASN A 205 -3.41 -8.13 8.99
C ASN A 205 -4.89 -7.86 9.27
N SER A 206 -5.37 -6.69 8.90
CA SER A 206 -6.77 -6.32 9.11
C SER A 206 -7.74 -7.11 8.22
N TRP A 207 -7.31 -7.45 7.01
CA TRP A 207 -8.01 -8.38 6.16
C TRP A 207 -8.14 -9.75 6.81
N GLN A 208 -7.06 -10.28 7.37
CA GLN A 208 -7.10 -11.56 8.08
C GLN A 208 -8.03 -11.50 9.30
N GLU A 209 -7.98 -10.44 10.09
CA GLU A 209 -8.88 -10.23 11.24
C GLU A 209 -10.36 -10.15 10.83
N GLN A 210 -10.68 -9.61 9.65
CA GLN A 210 -12.05 -9.65 9.12
C GLN A 210 -12.46 -11.06 8.74
N LEU A 211 -11.59 -11.81 8.04
CA LEU A 211 -11.89 -13.20 7.66
C LEU A 211 -12.10 -14.08 8.89
N ASP A 212 -11.28 -13.91 9.92
CA ASP A 212 -11.39 -14.67 11.16
C ASP A 212 -12.71 -14.36 11.89
N ARG A 213 -13.15 -13.09 11.88
CA ARG A 213 -14.47 -12.69 12.43
C ARG A 213 -15.63 -13.32 11.68
N ILE A 214 -15.63 -13.23 10.35
CA ILE A 214 -16.68 -13.83 9.51
C ILE A 214 -16.74 -15.35 9.73
N ALA A 215 -15.59 -16.02 9.84
CA ALA A 215 -15.55 -17.46 10.11
C ALA A 215 -16.17 -17.81 11.47
N ILE A 216 -15.95 -17.00 12.51
CA ILE A 216 -16.55 -17.19 13.83
C ILE A 216 -18.07 -16.95 13.77
N GLU A 217 -18.51 -15.85 13.16
CA GLU A 217 -19.93 -15.51 13.03
C GLU A 217 -20.72 -16.59 12.27
N ASN A 218 -20.14 -17.18 11.22
CA ASN A 218 -20.76 -18.28 10.48
C ASN A 218 -20.88 -19.55 11.33
N LEU A 219 -19.88 -19.86 12.17
CA LEU A 219 -19.93 -21.01 13.09
C LEU A 219 -21.00 -20.81 14.17
N ASP A 220 -21.14 -19.59 14.69
CA ASP A 220 -22.18 -19.28 15.68
C ASP A 220 -23.59 -19.34 15.06
N TRP A 221 -23.75 -18.85 13.82
CA TRP A 221 -25.01 -18.97 13.07
C TRP A 221 -25.41 -20.42 12.81
N ASP A 222 -24.48 -21.27 12.39
CA ASP A 222 -24.73 -22.69 12.15
C ASP A 222 -25.21 -23.40 13.44
N ARG A 223 -24.63 -23.05 14.60
CA ARG A 223 -25.03 -23.60 15.91
C ARG A 223 -26.41 -23.13 16.35
N GLU A 224 -26.72 -21.83 16.16
CA GLU A 224 -28.04 -21.29 16.50
C GLU A 224 -29.15 -21.90 15.62
N GLU A 225 -28.87 -22.11 14.34
CA GLU A 225 -29.82 -22.73 13.41
C GLU A 225 -30.02 -24.22 13.71
N GLU A 226 -28.95 -24.97 14.05
CA GLU A 226 -29.05 -26.35 14.54
C GLU A 226 -29.90 -26.46 15.82
N GLU A 227 -29.70 -25.57 16.80
CA GLU A 227 -30.51 -25.53 18.02
C GLU A 227 -31.98 -25.18 17.74
N ARG A 228 -32.23 -24.26 16.80
CA ARG A 228 -33.59 -23.88 16.40
C ARG A 228 -34.33 -25.04 15.74
N LEU A 229 -33.65 -25.76 14.84
CA LEU A 229 -34.20 -26.93 14.15
C LEU A 229 -34.46 -28.09 15.13
N ALA A 230 -33.57 -28.31 16.10
CA ALA A 230 -33.76 -29.33 17.14
C ALA A 230 -34.99 -29.03 18.02
N LYS A 231 -35.20 -27.78 18.43
CA LYS A 231 -36.38 -27.36 19.23
C LYS A 231 -37.70 -27.42 18.45
N ALA A 232 -37.66 -27.38 17.12
CA ALA A 232 -38.85 -27.46 16.28
C ALA A 232 -39.28 -28.91 15.98
N ALA A 233 -38.46 -29.90 16.33
CA ALA A 233 -38.71 -31.32 16.11
C ALA A 233 -39.37 -32.04 17.31
N ASP A 234 -39.45 -31.37 18.47
CA ASP A 234 -40.15 -31.82 19.69
C ASP A 234 -41.57 -31.22 19.78
#